data_AF-A0A2V5M3H2-F1
#
_entry.id   AF-A0A2V5M3H2-F1
#
_cell.length_a   1.000
_cell.length_b   1.000
_cell.length_c   1.000
_cell.angle_alpha   90.00
_cell.angle_beta   90.00
_cell.angle_gamma   90.00
#
_symmetry.space_group_name_H-M   'P 1'
#
loop_
_entity.id
_entity.type
_entity.pdbx_description
1 polymer ?
#
loop_
_entity_poly.entity_id
_entity_poly.type
_entity_poly.pdbx_seq_one_letter_code
_entity_poly.pdbx_strand_id
1 'polypeptide(L)'
;MAHLDVLARGHGDQLDARCEWIVSLAVIWGATWINLRGSVRVGSVSVIAGSFIMLGFLAMTVASAQHVEHVPWHPFASDTGKGLGGLAVGLSIALWNYIGWDNASTIEGEVKDASRSYPRALTFALPFVTIGYFVPLLAALGATDWTTWTDGGWPHIGAAAAGRTGIWIAIWIALGGMVSALALFNA
;
A
#
# COMPACT_ATOMS: atom_id res chain seq x y z
N MET A 1 24.46 -28.16 -2.81
CA MET A 1 24.32 -27.97 -1.35
C MET A 1 23.91 -26.54 -0.98
N ALA A 2 24.46 -25.48 -1.61
CA ALA A 2 24.08 -24.08 -1.32
C ALA A 2 22.62 -23.68 -1.63
N HIS A 3 21.89 -24.43 -2.45
CA HIS A 3 20.47 -24.15 -2.78
C HIS A 3 19.47 -24.62 -1.73
N LEU A 4 19.86 -25.52 -0.81
CA LEU A 4 19.00 -26.01 0.26
C LEU A 4 19.10 -25.16 1.53
N ASP A 5 20.21 -24.43 1.70
CA ASP A 5 20.43 -23.54 2.85
C ASP A 5 19.60 -22.24 2.75
N VAL A 6 19.21 -21.82 1.54
CA VAL A 6 18.32 -20.67 1.31
C VAL A 6 16.87 -20.98 1.75
N LEU A 7 16.43 -22.22 1.56
CA LEU A 7 15.12 -22.68 2.03
C LEU A 7 15.09 -22.85 3.55
N ALA A 8 16.22 -23.20 4.17
CA ALA A 8 16.31 -23.38 5.62
C ALA A 8 16.37 -22.06 6.43
N ARG A 9 16.79 -20.95 5.82
CA ARG A 9 16.90 -19.64 6.51
C ARG A 9 15.61 -18.80 6.53
N GLY A 10 14.56 -19.22 5.83
CA GLY A 10 13.28 -18.50 5.76
C GLY A 10 12.25 -18.86 6.84
N HIS A 11 12.52 -19.86 7.69
CA HIS A 11 11.51 -20.45 8.60
C HIS A 11 11.35 -19.74 9.95
N GLY A 12 12.13 -18.68 10.24
CA GLY A 12 12.07 -17.99 11.53
C GLY A 12 10.93 -16.98 11.67
N ASP A 13 10.46 -16.41 10.54
CA ASP A 13 9.53 -15.27 10.51
C ASP A 13 8.24 -15.55 9.72
N GLN A 14 8.03 -16.78 9.22
CA GLN A 14 6.78 -17.18 8.58
C GLN A 14 5.74 -17.56 9.63
N LEU A 15 4.53 -17.01 9.51
CA LEU A 15 3.39 -17.42 10.31
C LEU A 15 3.17 -18.92 10.12
N ASP A 16 2.77 -19.63 11.19
CA ASP A 16 2.33 -21.02 11.03
C ASP A 16 1.25 -21.07 9.95
N ALA A 17 1.37 -22.01 8.99
CA ALA A 17 0.48 -22.08 7.84
C ALA A 17 -1.00 -22.11 8.26
N ARG A 18 -1.30 -22.72 9.43
CA ARG A 18 -2.64 -22.73 10.01
C ARG A 18 -3.13 -21.32 10.38
N CYS A 19 -2.27 -20.49 10.97
CA CYS A 19 -2.57 -19.10 11.29
C CYS A 19 -2.85 -18.29 10.02
N GLU A 20 -2.05 -18.46 8.96
CA GLU A 20 -2.25 -17.78 7.68
C GLU A 20 -3.63 -18.11 7.07
N TRP A 21 -4.00 -19.40 7.07
CA TRP A 21 -5.32 -19.85 6.62
C TRP A 21 -6.45 -19.25 7.45
N ILE A 22 -6.31 -19.25 8.78
CA ILE A 22 -7.33 -18.69 9.68
C ILE A 22 -7.52 -17.19 9.43
N VAL A 23 -6.44 -16.43 9.33
CA VAL A 23 -6.48 -14.99 9.06
C VAL A 23 -7.11 -14.72 7.69
N SER A 24 -6.68 -15.44 6.65
CA SER A 24 -7.23 -15.28 5.30
C SER A 24 -8.72 -15.57 5.26
N LEU A 25 -9.17 -16.68 5.88
CA LEU A 25 -10.58 -17.02 5.95
C LEU A 25 -11.37 -15.98 6.75
N ALA A 26 -10.83 -15.49 7.87
CA ALA A 26 -11.49 -14.45 8.66
C ALA A 26 -11.69 -13.16 7.84
N VAL A 27 -10.70 -12.75 7.04
CA VAL A 27 -10.82 -11.60 6.14
C VAL A 27 -11.88 -11.83 5.07
N ILE A 28 -11.86 -13.00 4.40
CA ILE A 28 -12.81 -13.33 3.33
C ILE A 28 -14.25 -13.38 3.85
N TRP A 29 -14.49 -14.10 4.94
CA TRP A 29 -15.83 -14.21 5.54
C TRP A 29 -16.31 -12.87 6.11
N GLY A 30 -15.39 -12.08 6.68
CA GLY A 30 -15.68 -10.73 7.16
C GLY A 30 -16.13 -9.79 6.05
N ALA A 31 -15.38 -9.74 4.94
CA ALA A 31 -15.76 -8.95 3.76
C ALA A 31 -17.09 -9.42 3.17
N THR A 32 -17.25 -10.75 3.01
CA THR A 32 -18.50 -11.35 2.52
C THR A 32 -19.71 -10.91 3.36
N TRP A 33 -19.57 -10.93 4.69
CA TRP A 33 -20.63 -10.49 5.61
C TRP A 33 -20.97 -9.01 5.46
N ILE A 34 -19.98 -8.14 5.22
CA ILE A 34 -20.18 -6.71 4.99
C ILE A 34 -20.91 -6.50 3.66
N ASN A 35 -20.51 -7.19 2.59
CA ASN A 35 -21.12 -7.08 1.27
C ASN A 35 -22.60 -7.51 1.29
N LEU A 36 -22.94 -8.56 2.03
CA LEU A 36 -24.33 -9.01 2.21
C LEU A 36 -25.23 -7.96 2.89
N ARG A 37 -24.67 -6.93 3.53
CA ARG A 37 -25.41 -5.86 4.19
C ARG A 37 -25.67 -4.63 3.31
N GLY A 38 -25.20 -4.65 2.06
CA GLY A 38 -25.53 -3.66 1.03
C GLY A 38 -24.51 -2.53 0.86
N SER A 39 -24.55 -1.91 -0.33
CA SER A 39 -23.53 -0.99 -0.88
C SER A 39 -23.27 0.26 -0.03
N VAL A 40 -24.28 0.79 0.68
CA VAL A 40 -24.09 1.96 1.55
C VAL A 40 -23.13 1.65 2.71
N ARG A 41 -23.20 0.44 3.28
CA ARG A 41 -22.30 0.04 4.36
C ARG A 41 -20.92 -0.29 3.84
N VAL A 42 -20.83 -0.95 2.67
CA VAL A 42 -19.58 -1.20 1.95
C VAL A 42 -18.83 0.11 1.74
N GLY A 43 -19.49 1.12 1.14
CA GLY A 43 -18.87 2.43 0.91
C GLY A 43 -18.41 3.12 2.19
N SER A 44 -19.21 3.08 3.26
CA SER A 44 -18.83 3.67 4.55
C SER A 44 -17.61 2.99 5.17
N VAL A 45 -17.55 1.66 5.13
CA VAL A 45 -16.40 0.89 5.61
C VAL A 45 -15.15 1.20 4.79
N SER A 46 -15.28 1.31 3.46
CA SER A 46 -14.16 1.66 2.58
C SER A 46 -13.61 3.05 2.85
N VAL A 47 -14.46 4.05 3.15
CA VAL A 47 -14.01 5.40 3.53
C VAL A 47 -13.26 5.38 4.86
N ILE A 48 -13.76 4.64 5.86
CA ILE A 48 -13.08 4.50 7.17
C ILE A 48 -11.73 3.78 7.02
N ALA A 49 -11.71 2.67 6.29
CA ALA A 49 -10.50 1.89 6.01
C ALA A 49 -9.45 2.73 5.27
N GLY A 50 -9.85 3.40 4.18
CA GLY A 50 -8.99 4.30 3.43
C GLY A 50 -8.44 5.43 4.30
N SER A 51 -9.29 6.06 5.12
CA SER A 51 -8.86 7.13 6.04
C SER A 51 -7.84 6.62 7.07
N PHE A 52 -8.06 5.43 7.65
CA PHE A 52 -7.13 4.82 8.60
C PHE A 52 -5.76 4.54 7.97
N ILE A 53 -5.74 4.01 6.74
CA ILE A 53 -4.51 3.73 5.99
C ILE A 53 -3.78 5.03 5.64
N MET A 54 -4.50 6.03 5.12
CA MET A 54 -3.93 7.33 4.76
C MET A 54 -3.34 8.05 5.96
N LEU A 55 -3.99 7.98 7.13
CA LEU A 55 -3.43 8.54 8.37
C LEU A 55 -2.14 7.83 8.80
N GLY A 56 -2.05 6.51 8.63
CA GLY A 56 -0.82 5.76 8.90
C GLY A 56 0.35 6.22 8.01
N PHE A 57 0.13 6.35 6.71
CA PHE A 57 1.15 6.84 5.78
C PHE A 57 1.49 8.33 6.00
N LEU A 58 0.51 9.15 6.41
CA LEU A 58 0.77 10.53 6.80
C LEU A 58 1.62 10.60 8.07
N ALA A 59 1.32 9.80 9.09
CA ALA A 59 2.11 9.72 10.31
C ALA A 59 3.54 9.25 10.02
N MET A 60 3.70 8.25 9.16
CA MET A 60 5.00 7.81 8.67
C MET A 60 5.74 8.97 7.99
N THR A 61 5.10 9.67 7.04
CA THR A 61 5.70 10.81 6.34
C THR A 61 6.24 11.87 7.31
N VAL A 62 5.43 12.28 8.29
CA VAL A 62 5.81 13.31 9.28
C VAL A 62 6.99 12.83 10.13
N ALA A 63 6.98 11.57 10.57
CA ALA A 63 8.07 11.01 11.36
C ALA A 63 9.36 10.85 10.54
N SER A 64 9.27 10.41 9.29
CA SER A 64 10.41 10.25 8.37
C SER A 64 11.05 11.59 8.01
N ALA A 65 10.25 12.65 7.86
CA ALA A 65 10.75 13.98 7.51
C ALA A 65 11.77 14.55 8.53
N GLN A 66 11.76 14.07 9.77
CA GLN A 66 12.71 14.47 10.81
C GLN A 66 14.06 13.73 10.73
N HIS A 67 14.15 12.69 9.90
CA HIS A 67 15.30 11.78 9.82
C HIS A 67 15.87 11.71 8.39
N VAL A 68 15.68 12.77 7.59
CA VAL A 68 16.16 12.80 6.20
C VAL A 68 17.68 12.93 6.17
N GLU A 69 18.35 11.87 5.75
CA GLU A 69 19.81 11.76 5.62
C GLU A 69 20.24 11.54 4.15
N HIS A 70 19.31 11.14 3.29
CA HIS A 70 19.54 10.82 1.89
C HIS A 70 18.85 11.82 0.97
N VAL A 71 19.44 12.05 -0.20
CA VAL A 71 18.82 12.86 -1.26
C VAL A 71 18.07 11.91 -2.21
N PRO A 72 16.73 11.95 -2.30
CA PRO A 72 15.94 10.93 -3.00
C PRO A 72 16.26 10.71 -4.48
N TRP A 73 16.85 11.71 -5.15
CA TRP A 73 17.24 11.65 -6.56
C TRP A 73 18.73 11.36 -6.77
N HIS A 74 19.48 10.98 -5.73
CA HIS A 74 20.90 10.66 -5.83
C HIS A 74 21.23 9.31 -5.16
N PRO A 75 21.58 8.26 -5.93
CA PRO A 75 21.66 8.23 -7.40
C PRO A 75 20.27 8.28 -8.07
N PHE A 76 20.18 8.89 -9.25
CA PHE A 76 18.90 9.01 -9.99
C PHE A 76 18.37 7.67 -10.51
N ALA A 77 19.27 6.72 -10.78
CA ALA A 77 18.93 5.37 -11.19
C ALA A 77 19.92 4.38 -10.56
N SER A 78 19.42 3.22 -10.12
CA SER A 78 20.26 2.14 -9.60
C SER A 78 21.24 1.67 -10.66
N ASP A 79 22.45 1.21 -10.27
CA ASP A 79 23.43 0.69 -11.22
C ASP A 79 22.98 -0.59 -11.93
N THR A 80 22.14 -1.39 -11.27
CA THR A 80 21.61 -2.67 -11.78
C THR A 80 20.34 -2.51 -12.62
N GLY A 81 19.65 -1.38 -12.53
CA GLY A 81 18.35 -1.11 -13.16
C GLY A 81 18.35 0.00 -14.20
N LYS A 82 19.52 0.38 -14.75
CA LYS A 82 19.60 1.46 -15.76
C LYS A 82 19.02 1.04 -17.11
N GLY A 83 18.49 2.02 -17.85
CA GLY A 83 18.02 1.85 -19.22
C GLY A 83 16.58 1.34 -19.35
N LEU A 84 16.22 0.94 -20.56
CA LEU A 84 14.83 0.62 -20.93
C LEU A 84 14.22 -0.53 -20.12
N GLY A 85 15.02 -1.53 -19.75
CA GLY A 85 14.55 -2.68 -18.98
C GLY A 85 14.08 -2.29 -17.57
N GLY A 86 14.91 -1.54 -16.83
CA GLY A 86 14.52 -1.06 -15.50
C GLY A 86 13.38 -0.06 -15.53
N LEU A 87 13.34 0.82 -16.56
CA LEU A 87 12.21 1.71 -16.78
C LEU A 87 10.91 0.94 -17.05
N ALA A 88 10.94 -0.12 -17.86
CA ALA A 88 9.78 -0.96 -18.14
C ALA A 88 9.25 -1.67 -16.88
N VAL A 89 10.14 -2.19 -16.03
CA VAL A 89 9.77 -2.81 -14.75
C VAL A 89 9.17 -1.77 -13.80
N GLY A 90 9.81 -0.59 -13.66
CA GLY A 90 9.30 0.49 -12.82
C GLY A 90 7.93 0.99 -13.27
N LEU A 91 7.72 1.16 -14.57
CA LEU A 91 6.41 1.52 -15.13
C LEU A 91 5.37 0.43 -14.90
N SER A 92 5.74 -0.84 -14.99
CA SER A 92 4.83 -1.96 -14.74
C SER A 92 4.35 -2.00 -13.28
N ILE A 93 5.26 -1.73 -12.34
CA ILE A 93 4.91 -1.59 -10.91
C ILE A 93 4.00 -0.38 -10.70
N ALA A 94 4.33 0.77 -11.30
CA ALA A 94 3.49 1.97 -11.20
C ALA A 94 2.09 1.74 -11.77
N LEU A 95 1.98 1.09 -12.93
CA LEU A 95 0.71 0.71 -13.54
C LEU A 95 -0.09 -0.22 -12.63
N TRP A 96 0.55 -1.25 -12.08
CA TRP A 96 -0.10 -2.18 -11.14
C TRP A 96 -0.71 -1.44 -9.94
N ASN A 97 0.00 -0.47 -9.36
CA ASN A 97 -0.49 0.34 -8.23
C ASN A 97 -1.66 1.27 -8.60
N TYR A 98 -1.90 1.52 -9.89
CA TYR A 98 -2.98 2.36 -10.41
C TYR A 98 -4.08 1.55 -11.12
N ILE A 99 -4.09 0.22 -11.07
CA ILE A 99 -5.22 -0.57 -11.59
C ILE A 99 -6.45 -0.41 -10.67
N GLY A 100 -7.65 -0.47 -11.25
CA GLY A 100 -8.91 -0.53 -10.50
C GLY A 100 -9.84 0.67 -10.68
N TRP A 101 -9.45 1.69 -11.44
CA TRP A 101 -10.32 2.83 -11.78
C TRP A 101 -11.49 2.44 -12.70
N ASP A 102 -11.34 1.36 -13.47
CA ASP A 102 -12.34 0.78 -14.35
C ASP A 102 -13.51 0.14 -13.59
N ASN A 103 -13.27 -0.34 -12.36
CA ASN A 103 -14.33 -0.88 -11.49
C ASN A 103 -15.45 0.15 -11.24
N ALA A 104 -15.10 1.43 -11.16
CA ALA A 104 -16.08 2.48 -10.95
C ALA A 104 -17.07 2.55 -12.13
N SER A 105 -16.67 2.22 -13.36
CA SER A 105 -17.57 2.27 -14.52
C SER A 105 -18.65 1.18 -14.50
N THR A 106 -18.44 0.09 -13.75
CA THR A 106 -19.41 -1.02 -13.64
C THR A 106 -20.71 -0.61 -12.92
N ILE A 107 -20.65 0.42 -12.07
CA ILE A 107 -21.79 0.97 -11.32
C ILE A 107 -22.30 2.29 -11.90
N GLU A 108 -21.91 2.65 -13.13
CA GLU A 108 -22.26 3.94 -13.75
C GLU A 108 -23.78 4.17 -13.78
N GLY A 109 -24.55 3.11 -13.98
CA GLY A 109 -26.03 3.16 -13.98
C GLY A 109 -26.66 3.49 -12.62
N GLU A 110 -25.94 3.32 -11.51
CA GLU A 110 -26.42 3.65 -10.15
C GLU A 110 -26.04 5.07 -9.73
N VAL A 111 -25.16 5.74 -10.49
CA VAL A 111 -24.65 7.07 -10.16
C VAL A 111 -25.54 8.16 -10.77
N LYS A 112 -26.05 9.04 -9.91
CA LYS A 112 -26.80 10.22 -10.34
C LYS A 112 -25.94 11.15 -11.19
N ASP A 113 -26.41 11.43 -12.41
CA ASP A 113 -25.72 12.29 -13.39
C ASP A 113 -24.26 11.85 -13.60
N ALA A 114 -24.06 10.57 -13.88
CA ALA A 114 -22.75 9.95 -14.09
C ALA A 114 -21.84 10.76 -15.02
N SER A 115 -22.40 11.28 -16.12
CA SER A 115 -21.69 12.10 -17.13
C SER A 115 -20.92 13.29 -16.54
N ARG A 116 -21.39 13.83 -15.41
CA ARG A 116 -20.74 14.94 -14.69
C ARG A 116 -20.09 14.50 -13.39
N SER A 117 -20.70 13.55 -12.68
CA SER A 117 -20.21 13.06 -11.39
C SER A 117 -18.88 12.32 -11.53
N TYR A 118 -18.72 11.47 -12.55
CA TYR A 118 -17.48 10.69 -12.76
C TYR A 118 -16.27 11.58 -13.06
N PRO A 119 -16.30 12.47 -14.09
CA PRO A 119 -15.15 13.32 -14.38
C PRO A 119 -14.76 14.20 -13.20
N ARG A 120 -15.75 14.73 -12.45
CA ARG A 120 -15.50 15.53 -11.25
C ARG A 120 -14.83 14.72 -10.16
N ALA A 121 -15.34 13.51 -9.85
CA ALA A 121 -14.74 12.64 -8.86
C ALA A 121 -13.29 12.28 -9.22
N LEU A 122 -13.03 11.91 -10.48
CA LEU A 122 -11.69 11.59 -10.97
C LEU A 122 -10.73 12.78 -10.88
N THR A 123 -11.21 14.00 -11.16
CA THR A 123 -10.38 15.22 -11.09
C THR A 123 -9.81 15.45 -9.68
N PHE A 124 -10.53 15.05 -8.62
CA PHE A 124 -10.04 15.15 -7.24
C PHE A 124 -9.32 13.88 -6.79
N ALA A 125 -9.82 12.71 -7.16
CA ALA A 125 -9.27 11.43 -6.72
C ALA A 125 -7.87 11.19 -7.29
N LEU A 126 -7.63 11.52 -8.58
CA LEU A 126 -6.33 11.28 -9.22
C LEU A 126 -5.18 12.06 -8.58
N PRO A 127 -5.27 13.40 -8.36
CA PRO A 127 -4.24 14.13 -7.63
C PRO A 127 -4.10 13.64 -6.19
N PHE A 128 -5.20 13.34 -5.51
CA PHE A 128 -5.17 12.88 -4.12
C PHE A 128 -4.40 11.56 -3.98
N VAL A 129 -4.69 10.58 -4.83
CA VAL A 129 -3.97 9.30 -4.87
C VAL A 129 -2.50 9.51 -5.23
N THR A 130 -2.22 10.37 -6.22
CA THR A 130 -0.84 10.68 -6.61
C THR A 130 -0.03 11.27 -5.45
N ILE A 131 -0.60 12.24 -4.72
CA ILE A 131 0.05 12.80 -3.52
C ILE A 131 0.22 11.72 -2.46
N GLY A 132 -0.81 10.88 -2.26
CA GLY A 132 -0.79 9.78 -1.30
C GLY A 132 0.28 8.72 -1.58
N TYR A 133 0.69 8.53 -2.83
CA TYR A 133 1.84 7.69 -3.19
C TYR A 133 3.17 8.43 -3.05
N PHE A 134 3.28 9.61 -3.66
CA PHE A 134 4.57 10.31 -3.79
C PHE A 134 5.11 10.83 -2.45
N VAL A 135 4.24 11.42 -1.61
CA VAL A 135 4.67 12.06 -0.36
C VAL A 135 5.31 11.07 0.62
N PRO A 136 4.66 9.95 1.01
CA PRO A 136 5.29 8.99 1.91
C PRO A 136 6.49 8.29 1.27
N LEU A 137 6.45 8.03 -0.04
CA LEU A 137 7.57 7.43 -0.77
C LEU A 137 8.83 8.30 -0.68
N LEU A 138 8.71 9.60 -1.00
CA LEU A 138 9.83 10.54 -0.97
C LEU A 138 10.36 10.75 0.46
N ALA A 139 9.48 10.84 1.44
CA ALA A 139 9.87 10.98 2.84
C ALA A 139 10.64 9.74 3.33
N ALA A 140 10.15 8.54 3.01
CA ALA A 140 10.86 7.29 3.34
C ALA A 140 12.18 7.14 2.59
N LEU A 141 12.23 7.53 1.31
CA LEU A 141 13.44 7.48 0.48
C LEU A 141 14.52 8.45 0.97
N GLY A 142 14.11 9.60 1.54
CA GLY A 142 15.04 10.52 2.19
C GLY A 142 15.54 10.02 3.55
N ALA A 143 14.74 9.24 4.27
CA ALA A 143 15.04 8.80 5.62
C ALA A 143 15.71 7.41 5.70
N THR A 144 15.76 6.65 4.61
CA THR A 144 16.28 5.26 4.62
C THR A 144 17.08 4.93 3.36
N ASP A 145 17.92 3.90 3.46
CA ASP A 145 18.62 3.32 2.32
C ASP A 145 17.68 2.44 1.50
N TRP A 146 17.36 2.89 0.27
CA TRP A 146 16.47 2.19 -0.66
C TRP A 146 16.97 0.80 -1.08
N THR A 147 18.27 0.52 -0.95
CA THR A 147 18.83 -0.80 -1.31
C THR A 147 18.38 -1.91 -0.36
N THR A 148 17.89 -1.53 0.82
CA THR A 148 17.34 -2.45 1.84
C THR A 148 15.86 -2.76 1.63
N TRP A 149 15.20 -2.07 0.69
CA TRP A 149 13.76 -2.21 0.49
C TRP A 149 13.42 -3.52 -0.22
N THR A 150 12.33 -4.13 0.21
CA THR A 150 11.75 -5.32 -0.39
C THR A 150 10.28 -5.11 -0.69
N ASP A 151 9.74 -5.86 -1.64
CA ASP A 151 8.31 -5.83 -1.95
C ASP A 151 7.48 -6.13 -0.69
N GLY A 152 6.41 -5.36 -0.48
CA GLY A 152 5.58 -5.46 0.72
C GLY A 152 6.24 -5.00 2.03
N GLY A 153 7.48 -4.51 2.00
CA GLY A 153 8.29 -4.16 3.17
C GLY A 153 7.92 -2.85 3.88
N TRP A 154 6.76 -2.25 3.59
CA TRP A 154 6.36 -0.95 4.14
C TRP A 154 6.41 -0.86 5.68
N PRO A 155 6.01 -1.88 6.47
CA PRO A 155 6.18 -1.85 7.91
C PRO A 155 7.65 -1.73 8.34
N HIS A 156 8.56 -2.46 7.67
CA HIS A 156 9.99 -2.41 7.97
C HIS A 156 10.60 -1.07 7.57
N ILE A 157 10.22 -0.53 6.40
CA ILE A 157 10.63 0.80 5.95
C ILE A 157 10.16 1.86 6.96
N GLY A 158 8.91 1.78 7.43
CA GLY A 158 8.37 2.68 8.45
C GLY A 158 9.12 2.59 9.79
N ALA A 159 9.52 1.38 10.19
CA ALA A 159 10.35 1.17 11.38
C ALA A 159 11.71 1.87 11.27
N ALA A 160 12.37 1.73 10.12
CA ALA A 160 13.68 2.33 9.87
C ALA A 160 13.60 3.86 9.74
N ALA A 161 12.57 4.36 9.05
CA ALA A 161 12.46 5.77 8.69
C ALA A 161 12.07 6.70 9.85
N ALA A 162 11.35 6.19 10.85
CA ALA A 162 10.72 7.01 11.90
C ALA A 162 11.48 7.02 13.25
N GLY A 163 12.68 6.45 13.33
CA GLY A 163 13.51 6.47 14.53
C GLY A 163 12.80 5.88 15.75
N ARG A 164 12.66 6.66 16.84
CA ARG A 164 12.06 6.19 18.10
C ARG A 164 10.59 5.80 17.99
N THR A 165 9.85 6.36 17.04
CA THR A 165 8.44 6.01 16.79
C THR A 165 8.28 4.89 15.78
N GLY A 166 9.39 4.39 15.21
CA GLY A 166 9.42 3.39 14.14
C GLY A 166 8.58 2.15 14.42
N ILE A 167 8.69 1.56 15.61
CA ILE A 167 7.90 0.35 15.94
C ILE A 167 6.39 0.60 15.87
N TRP A 168 5.93 1.76 16.29
CA TRP A 168 4.51 2.11 16.28
C TRP A 168 4.01 2.39 14.87
N ILE A 169 4.82 3.07 14.05
CA ILE A 169 4.54 3.27 12.64
C ILE A 169 4.46 1.92 11.92
N ALA A 170 5.42 1.03 12.16
CA ALA A 170 5.45 -0.30 11.57
C ALA A 170 4.19 -1.11 11.90
N ILE A 171 3.78 -1.13 13.17
CA ILE A 171 2.55 -1.80 13.60
C ILE A 171 1.34 -1.18 12.88
N TRP A 172 1.25 0.15 12.81
CA TRP A 172 0.12 0.82 12.17
C TRP A 172 0.06 0.50 10.67
N ILE A 173 1.19 0.58 9.96
CA ILE A 173 1.26 0.25 8.53
C ILE A 173 0.93 -1.24 8.29
N ALA A 174 1.39 -2.15 9.16
CA ALA A 174 1.03 -3.57 9.09
C ALA A 174 -0.48 -3.79 9.27
N LEU A 175 -1.08 -3.17 10.28
CA LEU A 175 -2.54 -3.19 10.48
C LEU A 175 -3.27 -2.57 9.28
N GLY A 176 -2.74 -1.50 8.71
CA GLY A 176 -3.23 -0.87 7.50
C GLY A 176 -3.22 -1.81 6.30
N GLY A 177 -2.18 -2.63 6.14
CA GLY A 177 -2.12 -3.69 5.12
C GLY A 177 -3.23 -4.72 5.29
N MET A 178 -3.52 -5.17 6.51
CA MET A 178 -4.63 -6.10 6.77
C MET A 178 -5.99 -5.45 6.48
N VAL A 179 -6.17 -4.20 6.90
CA VAL A 179 -7.40 -3.41 6.63
C VAL A 179 -7.58 -3.19 5.12
N SER A 180 -6.48 -2.96 4.39
CA SER A 180 -6.49 -2.84 2.93
C SER A 180 -6.96 -4.11 2.25
N ALA A 181 -6.49 -5.28 2.71
CA ALA A 181 -6.95 -6.57 2.19
C ALA A 181 -8.47 -6.75 2.39
N LEU A 182 -9.00 -6.40 3.56
CA LEU A 182 -10.45 -6.43 3.80
C LEU A 182 -11.20 -5.44 2.90
N ALA A 183 -10.68 -4.22 2.75
CA ALA A 183 -11.30 -3.19 1.93
C ALA A 183 -11.33 -3.55 0.44
N LEU A 184 -10.32 -4.28 -0.05
CA LEU A 184 -10.27 -4.74 -1.45
C LEU A 184 -11.39 -5.73 -1.78
N PHE A 185 -11.82 -6.54 -0.81
CA PHE A 185 -12.93 -7.48 -0.97
C PHE A 185 -14.31 -6.88 -0.66
N ASN A 186 -14.36 -5.63 -0.20
CA ASN A 186 -15.61 -4.91 0.02
C ASN A 186 -16.05 -4.28 -1.31
N ALA A 187 -17.04 -4.89 -1.96
CA ALA A 187 -17.57 -4.51 -3.28
C ALA A 187 -19.10 -4.50 -3.27
#